data_AF-A0A830CAL8-F1
#
_entry.id   AF-A0A830CAL8-F1
#
_cell.length_a   1.000
_cell.length_b   1.000
_cell.length_c   1.000
_cell.angle_alpha   90.00
_cell.angle_beta   90.00
_cell.angle_gamma   90.00
#
_symmetry.space_group_name_H-M   'P 1'
#
loop_
_entity.id
_entity.type
_entity.pdbx_description
1 polymer ?
#
loop_
_entity_poly.entity_id
_entity_poly.type
_entity_poly.pdbx_seq_one_letter_code
_entity_poly.pdbx_strand_id
1 'polypeptide(L)' 'EEAVCYRALLLGITRASLNTQSFISEASFQETARVLAKAALRGRIDWLKVLKENVVLGGMIPVGTGLKGLVLP' A
#
# COMPACT_ATOMS: atom_id res chain seq x y z
N GLU A 1 8.70 -29.57 -7.85
CA GLU A 1 8.06 -28.28 -7.52
C GLU A 1 6.61 -28.57 -7.19
N GLU A 2 6.18 -28.33 -5.96
CA GLU A 2 4.82 -28.69 -5.49
C GLU A 2 3.89 -27.48 -5.64
N ALA A 3 2.67 -27.70 -6.13
CA ALA A 3 1.72 -26.62 -6.41
C ALA A 3 1.08 -26.08 -5.12
N VAL A 4 1.00 -24.75 -4.96
CA VAL A 4 0.35 -24.11 -3.81
C VAL A 4 -1.15 -23.98 -4.06
N CYS A 5 -1.97 -24.69 -3.28
CA CYS A 5 -3.43 -24.52 -3.28
C CYS A 5 -3.85 -23.31 -2.43
N TYR A 6 -4.74 -22.46 -2.95
CA TYR A 6 -5.27 -21.28 -2.25
C TYR A 6 -6.80 -21.20 -2.30
N ARG A 7 -7.40 -20.49 -1.33
CA ARG A 7 -8.84 -20.19 -1.27
C ARG A 7 -9.05 -18.70 -0.99
N ALA A 8 -9.98 -18.07 -1.71
CA ALA A 8 -10.35 -16.67 -1.49
C ALA A 8 -11.01 -16.48 -0.11
N LEU A 9 -10.67 -15.39 0.57
CA LEU A 9 -11.27 -14.99 1.85
C LEU A 9 -12.02 -13.67 1.68
N LEU A 10 -13.26 -13.61 2.17
CA LEU A 10 -14.04 -12.37 2.20
C LEU A 10 -13.63 -11.52 3.40
N LEU A 11 -13.21 -10.28 3.16
CA LEU A 11 -12.83 -9.32 4.19
C LEU A 11 -13.71 -8.07 4.10
N GLY A 12 -14.07 -7.50 5.24
CA GLY A 12 -14.72 -6.19 5.30
C GLY A 12 -13.76 -5.06 4.91
N ILE A 13 -14.30 -3.93 4.45
CA ILE A 13 -13.52 -2.80 3.92
C ILE A 13 -12.45 -2.30 4.90
N THR A 14 -12.76 -2.21 6.20
CA THR A 14 -11.82 -1.78 7.24
C THR A 14 -10.63 -2.73 7.36
N ARG A 15 -10.91 -4.04 7.36
CA ARG A 15 -9.87 -5.07 7.51
C ARG A 15 -9.04 -5.22 6.24
N ALA A 16 -9.65 -5.05 5.07
CA ALA A 16 -8.93 -4.98 3.80
C ALA A 16 -7.98 -3.77 3.76
N SER A 17 -8.47 -2.58 4.13
CA SER A 17 -7.66 -1.35 4.17
C SER A 17 -6.51 -1.39 5.18
N LEU A 18 -6.69 -2.08 6.31
CA LEU A 18 -5.63 -2.28 7.29
C LEU A 18 -4.63 -3.39 6.93
N ASN A 19 -4.91 -4.21 5.91
CA ASN A 19 -4.07 -5.31 5.48
C ASN A 19 -3.34 -5.00 4.16
N THR A 20 -2.91 -3.76 3.99
CA THR A 20 -2.14 -3.31 2.83
C THR A 20 -0.64 -3.51 3.02
N GLN A 21 0.10 -3.61 1.91
CA GLN A 21 1.55 -3.71 1.91
C GLN A 21 2.24 -2.40 2.31
N SER A 22 1.58 -1.26 2.12
CA SER A 22 2.09 0.04 2.55
C SER A 22 1.65 0.36 3.97
N PHE A 23 2.63 0.56 4.86
CA PHE A 23 2.31 1.00 6.22
C PHE A 23 1.93 2.48 6.27
N ILE A 24 2.38 3.31 5.32
CA ILE A 24 1.98 4.73 5.23
C ILE A 24 0.49 4.83 4.88
N SER A 25 0.04 4.02 3.92
CA SER A 25 -1.38 3.91 3.55
C SER A 25 -2.24 3.33 4.68
N GLU A 26 -1.74 2.29 5.36
CA GLU A 26 -2.38 1.67 6.54
C GLU A 26 -2.53 2.70 7.68
N ALA A 27 -1.46 3.40 8.05
CA ALA A 27 -1.41 4.31 9.19
C ALA A 27 -2.27 5.57 8.99
N SER A 28 -2.46 5.99 7.75
CA SER A 28 -3.31 7.13 7.37
C SER A 28 -4.78 6.75 7.18
N PHE A 29 -5.15 5.48 7.33
CA PHE A 29 -6.55 5.07 7.36
C PHE A 29 -7.09 5.14 8.79
N GLN A 30 -6.49 4.40 9.72
CA GLN A 30 -6.77 4.46 11.16
C GLN A 30 -5.66 3.77 11.97
N GLU A 31 -5.76 3.80 13.30
CA GLU A 31 -4.86 3.08 14.23
C GLU A 31 -3.36 3.44 14.05
N THR A 32 -3.08 4.69 13.67
CA THR A 32 -1.78 5.22 13.24
C THR A 32 -0.59 4.78 14.12
N ALA A 33 -0.69 4.96 15.44
CA ALA A 33 0.39 4.62 16.36
C ALA A 33 0.70 3.10 16.37
N ARG A 34 -0.35 2.26 16.37
CA ARG A 34 -0.21 0.79 16.32
C ARG A 34 0.45 0.34 15.02
N VAL A 35 0.05 0.94 13.91
CA VAL A 35 0.57 0.61 12.58
C VAL A 35 2.05 0.98 12.46
N LEU A 36 2.42 2.21 12.85
CA LEU A 36 3.81 2.67 12.79
C LEU A 36 4.72 1.88 13.72
N ALA A 37 4.28 1.58 14.94
CA ALA A 37 5.04 0.74 15.86
C ALA A 37 5.30 -0.66 15.28
N LYS A 38 4.26 -1.30 14.72
CA LYS A 38 4.39 -2.62 14.06
C LYS A 38 5.32 -2.56 12.84
N ALA A 39 5.27 -1.48 12.06
CA ALA A 39 6.14 -1.30 10.89
C ALA A 39 7.61 -1.13 11.30
N ALA A 40 7.88 -0.32 12.33
CA ALA A 40 9.22 -0.10 12.87
C ALA A 40 9.82 -1.40 13.44
N LEU A 41 9.04 -2.14 14.25
CA LEU A 41 9.48 -3.43 14.82
C LEU A 41 9.79 -4.49 13.76
N ARG A 42 9.08 -4.46 12.62
CA ARG A 42 9.28 -5.40 11.51
C ARG A 42 10.29 -4.90 10.47
N GLY A 43 10.82 -3.69 10.60
CA GLY A 43 11.68 -3.07 9.60
C GLY A 43 11.01 -2.96 8.22
N ARG A 44 9.70 -2.67 8.16
CA ARG A 44 8.97 -2.57 6.87
C ARG A 44 9.49 -1.38 6.07
N ILE A 45 9.71 -1.59 4.77
CA ILE A 45 10.04 -0.54 3.81
C ILE A 45 8.82 -0.30 2.93
N ASP A 46 8.45 0.98 2.78
CA ASP A 46 7.39 1.41 1.87
C ASP A 46 7.98 1.85 0.54
N TRP A 47 7.55 1.22 -0.55
CA TRP A 47 8.12 1.46 -1.88
C TRP A 47 7.35 2.53 -2.68
N LEU A 48 6.39 3.22 -2.06
CA LEU A 48 5.65 4.34 -2.67
C LEU A 48 5.00 3.95 -4.01
N LYS A 49 4.45 2.74 -4.07
CA LYS A 49 3.84 2.23 -5.32
C LYS A 49 2.41 2.73 -5.50
N VAL A 50 1.76 3.14 -4.41
CA VAL A 50 0.34 3.47 -4.41
C VAL A 50 0.16 4.98 -4.37
N LEU A 51 -1.00 5.41 -4.87
CA LEU A 51 -1.46 6.81 -4.85
C LEU A 51 -1.24 7.50 -3.50
N LYS A 52 -1.73 6.89 -2.41
CA LYS A 52 -1.82 7.56 -1.11
C LYS A 52 -0.45 7.88 -0.50
N GLU A 53 0.52 6.97 -0.60
CA GLU A 53 1.88 7.25 -0.13
C GLU A 53 2.52 8.42 -0.88
N ASN A 54 2.37 8.44 -2.22
CA ASN A 54 2.93 9.50 -3.06
C ASN A 54 2.30 10.85 -2.74
N VAL A 55 0.98 10.90 -2.54
CA VAL A 55 0.29 12.14 -2.14
C VAL A 55 0.79 12.64 -0.78
N VAL A 56 0.92 11.76 0.22
CA VAL A 56 1.36 12.15 1.57
C VAL A 56 2.78 12.73 1.56
N LEU A 57 3.67 12.21 0.70
CA LEU A 57 5.05 12.69 0.58
C LEU A 57 5.22 13.85 -0.42
N GLY A 58 4.15 14.27 -1.11
CA GLY A 58 4.21 15.32 -2.13
C GLY A 58 4.89 14.89 -3.44
N GLY A 59 4.92 13.58 -3.72
CA GLY A 59 5.45 13.00 -4.95
C GLY A 59 4.44 12.96 -6.10
N MET A 60 4.94 12.75 -7.33
CA MET A 60 4.09 12.52 -8.50
C MET A 60 3.33 11.20 -8.36
N ILE A 61 2.01 11.25 -8.47
CA ILE A 61 1.15 10.08 -8.32
C ILE A 61 1.22 9.17 -9.57
N PRO A 62 1.15 7.84 -9.42
CA PRO A 62 1.27 6.89 -10.53
C PRO A 62 -0.05 6.72 -11.29
N VAL A 63 -0.71 7.83 -11.64
CA VAL A 63 -1.96 7.87 -12.41
C VAL A 63 -1.96 9.08 -13.35
N GLY A 64 -2.72 9.00 -14.46
CA GLY A 64 -2.84 10.09 -15.42
C GLY A 64 -1.47 10.50 -15.99
N THR A 65 -1.13 11.79 -15.86
CA THR A 65 0.14 12.37 -16.34
C THR A 65 1.38 11.81 -15.63
N GLY A 66 1.21 11.17 -14.47
CA GLY A 66 2.31 10.52 -13.75
C GLY A 66 2.60 9.08 -14.18
N LEU A 67 1.87 8.54 -15.17
CA LEU A 67 2.17 7.24 -15.75
C LEU A 67 3.39 7.33 -16.68
N LYS A 68 4.52 6.80 -16.21
CA LYS A 68 5.73 6.61 -17.02
C LYS A 68 5.47 5.51 -18.06
N GLY A 69 5.07 5.90 -19.27
CA GLY A 69 4.77 4.97 -20.37
C GLY A 69 3.71 5.46 -21.35
N LEU A 70 2.96 6.52 -21.02
CA LEU A 70 2.14 7.24 -22.01
C LEU A 70 3.03 8.22 -22.78
N VAL A 71 3.95 7.68 -23.59
CA VAL A 71 4.45 8.43 -24.74
C VAL A 71 3.30 8.37 -25.75
N LEU A 72 2.47 9.41 -25.77
CA LEU A 72 1.58 9.62 -26.90
C LEU A 72 2.47 9.67 -28.16
N PRO A 73 2.18 8.88 -29.22
CA PRO A 73 2.88 9.02 -30.49
C PRO A 73 2.73 10.44 -31.06
#